data_AF-A0A0N1I6B2-F1
#
_entry.id   AF-A0A0N1I6B2-F1
#
_cell.length_a   1.000
_cell.length_b   1.000
_cell.length_c   1.000
_cell.angle_alpha   90.00
_cell.angle_beta   90.00
_cell.angle_gamma   90.00
#
_symmetry.space_group_name_H-M   'P 1'
#
loop_
_entity.id
_entity.type
_entity.pdbx_description
1 polymer ?
#
loop_
_entity_poly.entity_id
_entity_poly.type
_entity_poly.pdbx_seq_one_letter_code
_entity_poly.pdbx_strand_id
1 'polypeptide(L)'
;MSIAANLCSRYVIFLDIDGVLLPVPKYTFGGGELSLDCVRRLARLIGVLGGPGNVTIVLTSTWRTQPGMTERLNAFIQKEASSDIPIVRDGTPNGTVLVSTVTYYPDDPSEQRLVRDRVDEIHRWLHTHVTDHPEAIGGRWLAIDDMKLDVDHRMTGHFLHTATEVGMTDDDVETACAMLKTHPSPEAAYEAAVKALTDPALKQEEIDIFMVLQERLEAKVAAITSELAEAQAQVAELSAERKELTRELQAKQQSMDDMRYRLAVYDNAKRYPALAAALELASAKTGPEQRVIDAQIKSFVVLLMERKELQKRLRGESKKTRPVAE
;
A
#
# COMPACT_ATOMS: atom_id res chain seq x y z
N MET A 1 -11.22 -15.61 -29.69
CA MET A 1 -10.52 -16.24 -28.54
C MET A 1 -11.09 -17.63 -28.37
N SER A 2 -10.28 -18.65 -28.07
CA SER A 2 -10.74 -20.03 -27.88
C SER A 2 -10.67 -20.39 -26.39
N ILE A 3 -11.67 -21.11 -25.90
CA ILE A 3 -11.67 -21.67 -24.55
C ILE A 3 -10.83 -22.95 -24.55
N ALA A 4 -9.98 -23.11 -23.54
CA ALA A 4 -9.26 -24.36 -23.32
C ALA A 4 -10.15 -25.32 -22.51
N ALA A 5 -10.58 -26.43 -23.12
CA ALA A 5 -11.53 -27.36 -22.51
C ALA A 5 -11.06 -27.96 -21.17
N ASN A 6 -9.74 -28.11 -20.98
CA ASN A 6 -9.16 -28.60 -19.74
C ASN A 6 -9.32 -27.63 -18.56
N LEU A 7 -9.62 -26.35 -18.79
CA LEU A 7 -9.94 -25.42 -17.70
C LEU A 7 -11.32 -25.71 -17.13
N CYS A 8 -12.27 -26.16 -17.97
CA CYS A 8 -13.65 -26.46 -17.56
C CYS A 8 -13.78 -27.67 -16.64
N SER A 9 -12.74 -28.47 -16.43
CA SER A 9 -12.75 -29.52 -15.40
C SER A 9 -12.46 -29.01 -13.98
N ARG A 10 -11.96 -27.78 -13.85
CA ARG A 10 -11.60 -27.13 -12.59
C ARG A 10 -12.85 -26.57 -11.88
N TYR A 11 -12.63 -25.95 -10.73
CA TYR A 11 -13.60 -25.18 -9.96
C TYR A 11 -13.05 -23.84 -9.51
N VAL A 12 -13.93 -22.86 -9.38
CA VAL A 12 -13.65 -21.59 -8.70
C VAL A 12 -14.34 -21.57 -7.33
N ILE A 13 -13.59 -21.25 -6.28
CA ILE A 13 -14.15 -20.97 -4.95
C ILE A 13 -14.07 -19.46 -4.71
N PHE A 14 -15.22 -18.81 -4.55
CA PHE A 14 -15.32 -17.45 -4.03
C PHE A 14 -15.32 -17.52 -2.52
N LEU A 15 -14.32 -16.91 -1.88
CA LEU A 15 -14.04 -17.13 -0.46
C LEU A 15 -14.08 -15.81 0.32
N ASP A 16 -15.02 -15.72 1.27
CA ASP A 16 -14.86 -14.80 2.39
C ASP A 16 -13.90 -15.40 3.44
N ILE A 17 -13.30 -14.53 4.25
CA ILE A 17 -12.34 -14.90 5.29
C ILE A 17 -12.98 -14.75 6.66
N ASP A 18 -13.64 -13.63 6.89
CA ASP A 18 -14.28 -13.31 8.16
C ASP A 18 -15.53 -14.20 8.27
N GLY A 19 -15.69 -14.88 9.40
CA GLY A 19 -16.78 -15.82 9.58
C GLY A 19 -16.70 -17.14 8.80
N VAL A 20 -15.65 -17.34 7.99
CA VAL A 20 -15.37 -18.59 7.27
C VAL A 20 -14.10 -19.26 7.79
N LEU A 21 -12.94 -18.61 7.59
CA LEU A 21 -11.63 -19.09 8.06
C LEU A 21 -11.19 -18.40 9.34
N LEU A 22 -11.78 -17.24 9.63
CA LEU A 22 -11.55 -16.44 10.83
C LEU A 22 -12.88 -16.32 11.56
N PRO A 23 -13.21 -17.25 12.46
CA PRO A 23 -14.41 -17.13 13.29
C PRO A 23 -14.35 -15.82 14.08
N VAL A 24 -15.41 -15.02 14.01
CA VAL A 24 -15.50 -13.70 14.67
C VAL A 24 -16.48 -13.80 15.83
N PRO A 25 -16.02 -13.84 17.10
CA PRO A 25 -16.90 -13.76 18.25
C PRO A 25 -17.76 -12.47 18.25
N LYS A 26 -19.03 -12.52 18.69
CA LYS A 26 -20.02 -11.42 18.72
C LYS A 26 -19.53 -10.11 19.36
N TYR A 27 -18.45 -10.17 20.13
CA TYR A 27 -17.92 -9.06 20.91
C TYR A 27 -16.48 -8.64 20.53
N THR A 28 -15.88 -9.26 19.51
CA THR A 28 -14.51 -8.93 19.06
C THR A 28 -14.51 -8.59 17.58
N PHE A 29 -14.83 -7.34 17.25
CA PHE A 29 -14.72 -6.87 15.87
C PHE A 29 -13.24 -6.81 15.42
N GLY A 30 -12.91 -7.55 14.35
CA GLY A 30 -11.73 -7.30 13.51
C GLY A 30 -10.35 -7.72 14.05
N GLY A 31 -10.28 -8.57 15.08
CA GLY A 31 -9.03 -8.92 15.77
C GLY A 31 -8.66 -10.40 15.83
N GLY A 32 -9.35 -11.27 15.09
CA GLY A 32 -9.19 -12.72 15.20
C GLY A 32 -7.91 -13.31 14.60
N GLU A 33 -7.62 -14.55 14.98
CA GLU A 33 -6.64 -15.42 14.32
C GLU A 33 -7.33 -16.36 13.34
N LEU A 34 -6.64 -16.71 12.25
CA LEU A 34 -7.11 -17.73 11.33
C LEU A 34 -7.20 -19.07 12.06
N SER A 35 -8.31 -19.77 11.85
CA SER A 35 -8.56 -21.07 12.49
C SER A 35 -7.92 -22.19 11.68
N LEU A 36 -7.01 -22.92 12.33
CA LEU A 36 -6.39 -24.13 11.78
C LEU A 36 -7.44 -25.16 11.34
N ASP A 37 -8.49 -25.36 12.14
CA ASP A 37 -9.53 -26.34 11.85
C ASP A 37 -10.37 -25.94 10.63
N CYS A 38 -10.68 -24.64 10.47
CA CYS A 38 -11.38 -24.14 9.28
C CYS A 38 -10.52 -24.33 8.01
N VAL A 39 -9.22 -24.04 8.10
CA VAL A 39 -8.29 -24.25 6.97
C VAL A 39 -8.17 -25.73 6.61
N ARG A 40 -8.13 -26.64 7.60
CA ARG A 40 -8.14 -28.09 7.33
C ARG A 40 -9.43 -28.57 6.65
N ARG A 41 -10.57 -27.98 6.98
CA ARG A 41 -11.85 -28.28 6.33
C ARG A 41 -11.89 -27.76 4.89
N LEU A 42 -11.37 -26.57 4.65
CA LEU A 42 -11.18 -26.05 3.29
C LEU A 42 -10.25 -26.97 2.47
N ALA A 43 -9.13 -27.42 3.06
CA ALA A 43 -8.23 -28.40 2.43
C ALA A 43 -8.96 -29.71 2.08
N ARG A 44 -9.80 -30.23 2.99
CA ARG A 44 -10.63 -31.43 2.72
C ARG A 44 -11.57 -31.21 1.55
N LEU A 45 -12.26 -30.07 1.50
CA LEU A 45 -13.15 -29.70 0.39
C LEU A 45 -12.38 -29.63 -0.94
N ILE A 46 -11.21 -29.00 -0.96
CA ILE A 46 -10.35 -28.92 -2.14
C ILE A 46 -9.85 -30.31 -2.58
N GLY A 47 -9.57 -31.21 -1.63
CA GLY A 47 -9.29 -32.61 -1.92
C GLY A 47 -10.42 -33.31 -2.69
N VAL A 48 -11.68 -33.07 -2.29
CA VAL A 48 -12.87 -33.59 -3.01
C VAL A 48 -12.98 -33.01 -4.42
N LEU A 49 -12.56 -31.76 -4.61
CA LEU A 49 -12.52 -31.08 -5.92
C LEU A 49 -11.36 -31.53 -6.82
N GLY A 50 -10.58 -32.52 -6.40
CA GLY A 50 -9.45 -33.05 -7.17
C GLY A 50 -8.10 -32.38 -6.86
N GLY A 51 -7.99 -31.69 -5.72
CA GLY A 51 -6.74 -31.10 -5.23
C GLY A 51 -6.46 -29.67 -5.72
N PRO A 52 -5.35 -29.07 -5.27
CA PRO A 52 -5.05 -27.65 -5.47
C PRO A 52 -4.89 -27.24 -6.94
N GLY A 53 -4.50 -28.17 -7.83
CA GLY A 53 -4.38 -27.91 -9.26
C GLY A 53 -5.73 -27.74 -9.98
N ASN A 54 -6.81 -28.25 -9.38
CA ASN A 54 -8.15 -28.22 -9.93
C ASN A 54 -9.04 -27.13 -9.32
N VAL A 55 -8.49 -26.29 -8.45
CA VAL A 55 -9.23 -25.21 -7.78
C VAL A 55 -8.52 -23.87 -7.98
N THR A 56 -9.29 -22.83 -8.24
CA THR A 56 -8.86 -21.43 -8.10
C THR A 56 -9.63 -20.83 -6.94
N ILE A 57 -8.93 -20.14 -6.02
CA ILE A 57 -9.58 -19.37 -4.94
C ILE A 57 -9.57 -17.89 -5.34
N VAL A 58 -10.75 -17.28 -5.31
CA VAL A 58 -10.98 -15.86 -5.57
C VAL A 58 -11.54 -15.23 -4.30
N LEU A 59 -10.83 -14.26 -3.74
CA LEU A 59 -11.31 -13.60 -2.52
C LEU A 59 -12.51 -12.70 -2.81
N THR A 60 -13.54 -12.86 -1.99
CA THR A 60 -14.66 -11.93 -1.89
C THR A 60 -14.60 -11.08 -0.62
N SER A 61 -13.79 -11.48 0.36
CA SER A 61 -13.52 -10.66 1.56
C SER A 61 -12.83 -9.33 1.23
N THR A 62 -12.99 -8.37 2.14
CA THR A 62 -12.27 -7.08 2.12
C THR A 62 -10.75 -7.26 2.16
N TRP A 63 -10.25 -8.42 2.62
CA TRP A 63 -8.83 -8.75 2.66
C TRP A 63 -8.14 -8.61 1.29
N ARG A 64 -8.88 -8.82 0.19
CA ARG A 64 -8.36 -8.66 -1.19
C ARG A 64 -7.87 -7.24 -1.51
N THR A 65 -8.33 -6.24 -0.76
CA THR A 65 -7.94 -4.83 -0.95
C THR A 65 -6.64 -4.46 -0.24
N GLN A 66 -6.10 -5.37 0.59
CA GLN A 66 -4.93 -5.14 1.42
C GLN A 66 -3.89 -6.23 1.17
N PRO A 67 -2.82 -5.97 0.39
CA PRO A 67 -1.81 -6.99 0.05
C PRO A 67 -1.26 -7.74 1.26
N GLY A 68 -1.00 -7.04 2.38
CA GLY A 68 -0.51 -7.66 3.61
C GLY A 68 -1.47 -8.67 4.24
N MET A 69 -2.79 -8.53 4.03
CA MET A 69 -3.79 -9.50 4.51
C MET A 69 -3.81 -10.75 3.63
N THR A 70 -3.73 -10.60 2.31
CA THR A 70 -3.56 -11.74 1.39
C THR A 70 -2.25 -12.48 1.62
N GLU A 71 -1.15 -11.76 1.88
CA GLU A 71 0.13 -12.35 2.27
C GLU A 71 0.02 -13.12 3.59
N ARG A 72 -0.65 -12.54 4.60
CA ARG A 72 -0.92 -13.21 5.88
C ARG A 72 -1.72 -14.51 5.69
N LEU A 73 -2.78 -14.48 4.88
CA LEU A 73 -3.58 -15.66 4.56
C LEU A 73 -2.74 -16.74 3.90
N ASN A 74 -1.99 -16.38 2.85
CA ASN A 74 -1.15 -17.32 2.11
C ASN A 74 -0.04 -17.91 2.98
N ALA A 75 0.59 -17.12 3.85
CA ALA A 75 1.60 -17.61 4.78
C ALA A 75 1.00 -18.61 5.78
N PHE A 76 -0.21 -18.35 6.28
CA PHE A 76 -0.91 -19.27 7.17
C PHE A 76 -1.30 -20.57 6.46
N ILE A 77 -1.89 -20.48 5.26
CA ILE A 77 -2.23 -21.65 4.44
C ILE A 77 -0.98 -22.50 4.15
N GLN A 78 0.13 -21.87 3.77
CA GLN A 78 1.37 -22.57 3.49
C GLN A 78 1.94 -23.28 4.72
N LYS A 79 1.79 -22.68 5.91
CA LYS A 79 2.25 -23.28 7.16
C LYS A 79 1.39 -24.47 7.60
N GLU A 80 0.08 -24.36 7.45
CA GLU A 80 -0.87 -25.29 8.08
C GLU A 80 -1.46 -26.34 7.11
N ALA A 81 -1.46 -26.08 5.80
CA ALA A 81 -2.04 -26.91 4.75
C ALA A 81 -1.19 -26.93 3.47
N SER A 82 0.13 -26.72 3.60
CA SER A 82 1.15 -26.45 2.56
C SER A 82 0.77 -26.75 1.10
N SER A 83 0.45 -28.01 0.81
CA SER A 83 0.22 -28.52 -0.56
C SER A 83 -1.23 -28.78 -0.91
N ASP A 84 -2.17 -28.58 0.02
CA ASP A 84 -3.54 -29.04 -0.15
C ASP A 84 -4.48 -27.91 -0.61
N ILE A 85 -4.05 -26.65 -0.43
CA ILE A 85 -4.80 -25.45 -0.82
C ILE A 85 -3.96 -24.61 -1.79
N PRO A 86 -4.51 -24.18 -2.94
CA PRO A 86 -3.79 -23.32 -3.85
C PRO A 86 -3.55 -21.94 -3.23
N ILE A 87 -2.43 -21.31 -3.59
CA ILE A 87 -2.14 -19.93 -3.19
C ILE A 87 -3.22 -19.02 -3.76
N VAL A 88 -3.76 -18.16 -2.92
CA VAL A 88 -4.74 -17.16 -3.28
C VAL A 88 -4.04 -16.01 -4.00
N ARG A 89 -4.43 -15.75 -5.26
CA ARG A 89 -3.84 -14.71 -6.11
C ARG A 89 -4.85 -13.68 -6.61
N ASP A 90 -6.12 -14.08 -6.67
CA ASP A 90 -7.17 -13.27 -7.25
C ASP A 90 -8.18 -12.82 -6.20
N GLY A 91 -8.90 -11.76 -6.54
CA GLY A 91 -10.02 -11.25 -5.79
C GLY A 91 -11.06 -10.69 -6.74
N THR A 92 -12.31 -10.66 -6.29
CA THR A 92 -13.36 -9.93 -6.98
C THR A 92 -13.03 -8.43 -7.04
N PRO A 93 -13.59 -7.68 -8.01
CA PRO A 93 -13.43 -6.23 -8.05
C PRO A 93 -13.78 -5.58 -6.71
N ASN A 94 -13.07 -4.52 -6.32
CA ASN A 94 -13.43 -3.77 -5.13
C ASN A 94 -14.61 -2.85 -5.43
N GLY A 95 -15.80 -3.23 -4.95
CA GLY A 95 -17.03 -2.49 -5.11
C GLY A 95 -17.76 -2.74 -6.42
N THR A 96 -19.03 -2.34 -6.43
CA THR A 96 -19.93 -2.47 -7.55
C THR A 96 -19.87 -1.27 -8.50
N VAL A 97 -19.62 -1.55 -9.77
CA VAL A 97 -19.64 -0.57 -10.86
C VAL A 97 -21.07 -0.38 -11.37
N LEU A 98 -21.71 -1.49 -11.71
CA LEU A 98 -23.14 -1.61 -11.96
C LEU A 98 -23.80 -2.18 -10.69
N VAL A 99 -24.91 -1.59 -10.28
CA VAL A 99 -25.62 -1.93 -9.05
C VAL A 99 -26.97 -2.53 -9.42
N SER A 100 -27.19 -3.79 -9.05
CA SER A 100 -28.47 -4.45 -9.31
C SER A 100 -29.59 -3.88 -8.43
N THR A 101 -30.79 -3.82 -8.98
CA THR A 101 -31.98 -3.51 -8.17
C THR A 101 -32.45 -4.79 -7.49
N VAL A 102 -32.59 -4.76 -6.16
CA VAL A 102 -32.98 -5.91 -5.33
C VAL A 102 -34.10 -5.53 -4.38
N THR A 103 -34.85 -6.53 -3.90
CA THR A 103 -36.05 -6.33 -3.06
C THR A 103 -35.99 -7.05 -1.71
N TYR A 104 -34.93 -7.79 -1.42
CA TYR A 104 -34.71 -8.44 -0.11
C TYR A 104 -34.25 -7.42 0.93
N TYR A 105 -34.45 -7.72 2.21
CA TYR A 105 -34.14 -6.83 3.35
C TYR A 105 -34.69 -5.38 3.22
N PRO A 106 -36.00 -5.19 2.95
CA PRO A 106 -36.56 -3.84 2.79
C PRO A 106 -36.39 -2.96 4.05
N ASP A 107 -36.30 -3.59 5.22
CA ASP A 107 -36.15 -2.91 6.51
C ASP A 107 -34.67 -2.74 6.95
N ASP A 108 -33.72 -3.31 6.19
CA ASP A 108 -32.27 -3.17 6.47
C ASP A 108 -31.49 -2.84 5.19
N PRO A 109 -31.46 -1.56 4.78
CA PRO A 109 -30.76 -1.12 3.58
C PRO A 109 -29.23 -1.35 3.63
N SER A 110 -28.65 -1.46 4.83
CA SER A 110 -27.22 -1.68 4.98
C SER A 110 -26.88 -3.14 4.66
N GLU A 111 -27.61 -4.08 5.24
CA GLU A 111 -27.49 -5.51 4.93
C GLU A 111 -27.84 -5.78 3.47
N GLN A 112 -28.94 -5.20 2.98
CA GLN A 112 -29.33 -5.27 1.57
C GLN A 112 -28.18 -4.87 0.64
N ARG A 113 -27.53 -3.75 0.95
CA ARG A 113 -26.40 -3.25 0.17
C ARG A 113 -25.22 -4.22 0.20
N LEU A 114 -24.83 -4.71 1.37
CA LEU A 114 -23.67 -5.60 1.50
C LEU A 114 -23.89 -6.92 0.74
N VAL A 115 -25.06 -7.54 0.89
CA VAL A 115 -25.40 -8.78 0.20
C VAL A 115 -25.47 -8.56 -1.31
N ARG A 116 -26.13 -7.49 -1.75
CA ARG A 116 -26.20 -7.13 -3.17
C ARG A 116 -24.81 -6.90 -3.77
N ASP A 117 -24.02 -6.06 -3.12
CA ASP A 117 -22.69 -5.69 -3.63
C ASP A 117 -21.80 -6.95 -3.74
N ARG A 118 -21.88 -7.86 -2.77
CA ARG A 118 -21.18 -9.15 -2.79
C ARG A 118 -21.61 -10.04 -3.96
N VAL A 119 -22.91 -10.22 -4.17
CA VAL A 119 -23.43 -11.05 -5.27
C VAL A 119 -23.07 -10.43 -6.63
N ASP A 120 -23.21 -9.12 -6.77
CA ASP A 120 -22.86 -8.40 -8.00
C ASP A 120 -21.35 -8.45 -8.29
N GLU A 121 -20.49 -8.44 -7.26
CA GLU A 121 -19.04 -8.62 -7.39
C GLU A 121 -18.68 -10.02 -7.94
N ILE A 122 -19.31 -11.07 -7.40
CA ILE A 122 -19.13 -12.45 -7.86
C ILE A 122 -19.58 -12.59 -9.32
N HIS A 123 -20.81 -12.16 -9.63
CA HIS A 123 -21.35 -12.27 -10.99
C HIS A 123 -20.55 -11.48 -12.01
N ARG A 124 -20.12 -10.26 -11.65
CA ARG A 124 -19.24 -9.49 -12.51
C ARG A 124 -17.95 -10.24 -12.79
N TRP A 125 -17.33 -10.80 -11.75
CA TRP A 125 -16.10 -11.57 -11.93
C TRP A 125 -16.32 -12.76 -12.88
N LEU A 126 -17.45 -13.49 -12.75
CA LEU A 126 -17.82 -14.57 -13.67
C LEU A 126 -17.92 -14.08 -15.13
N HIS A 127 -18.51 -12.91 -15.35
CA HIS A 127 -18.76 -12.36 -16.69
C HIS A 127 -17.50 -11.78 -17.34
N THR A 128 -16.56 -11.23 -16.56
CA THR A 128 -15.34 -10.61 -17.09
C THR A 128 -14.15 -11.56 -17.19
N HIS A 129 -14.22 -12.77 -16.62
CA HIS A 129 -13.12 -13.76 -16.63
C HIS A 129 -13.45 -15.02 -17.44
N VAL A 130 -14.40 -14.95 -18.38
CA VAL A 130 -14.83 -16.10 -19.19
C VAL A 130 -13.68 -16.80 -19.91
N THR A 131 -12.65 -16.07 -20.33
CA THR A 131 -11.49 -16.64 -21.04
C THR A 131 -10.51 -17.35 -20.12
N ASP A 132 -10.29 -16.80 -18.92
CA ASP A 132 -9.25 -17.26 -17.99
C ASP A 132 -9.81 -18.30 -17.02
N HIS A 133 -11.11 -18.21 -16.71
CA HIS A 133 -11.87 -19.06 -15.81
C HIS A 133 -13.20 -19.51 -16.43
N PRO A 134 -13.16 -20.19 -17.59
CA PRO A 134 -14.36 -20.66 -18.28
C PRO A 134 -15.20 -21.64 -17.43
N GLU A 135 -14.59 -22.37 -16.50
CA GLU A 135 -15.28 -23.25 -15.56
C GLU A 135 -16.34 -22.50 -14.73
N ALA A 136 -16.06 -21.24 -14.40
CA ALA A 136 -16.89 -20.48 -13.47
C ALA A 136 -18.19 -20.03 -14.16
N ILE A 137 -18.11 -19.40 -15.34
CA ILE A 137 -19.30 -19.04 -16.11
C ILE A 137 -20.07 -20.29 -16.59
N GLY A 138 -19.37 -21.42 -16.74
CA GLY A 138 -19.95 -22.73 -17.02
C GLY A 138 -20.69 -23.37 -15.84
N GLY A 139 -20.77 -22.71 -14.68
CA GLY A 139 -21.50 -23.16 -13.50
C GLY A 139 -20.71 -24.06 -12.56
N ARG A 140 -19.38 -24.11 -12.65
CA ARG A 140 -18.53 -24.89 -11.73
C ARG A 140 -17.82 -23.97 -10.74
N TRP A 141 -18.61 -23.37 -9.86
CA TRP A 141 -18.13 -22.50 -8.80
C TRP A 141 -18.94 -22.61 -7.52
N LEU A 142 -18.32 -22.25 -6.40
CA LEU A 142 -18.92 -22.25 -5.08
C LEU A 142 -18.51 -20.97 -4.33
N ALA A 143 -19.46 -20.24 -3.77
CA ALA A 143 -19.21 -19.16 -2.83
C ALA A 143 -19.34 -19.67 -1.39
N ILE A 144 -18.38 -19.35 -0.55
CA ILE A 144 -18.37 -19.66 0.88
C ILE A 144 -18.27 -18.33 1.63
N ASP A 145 -19.31 -18.01 2.39
CA ASP A 145 -19.49 -16.70 3.02
C ASP A 145 -20.32 -16.84 4.29
N ASP A 146 -20.15 -15.94 5.24
CA ASP A 146 -20.96 -15.87 6.45
C ASP A 146 -22.18 -14.94 6.28
N MET A 147 -22.21 -14.16 5.21
CA MET A 147 -23.38 -13.38 4.78
C MET A 147 -24.44 -14.25 4.12
N LYS A 148 -25.74 -13.95 4.30
CA LYS A 148 -26.85 -14.72 3.67
C LYS A 148 -27.05 -14.36 2.21
N LEU A 149 -26.18 -14.85 1.33
CA LEU A 149 -26.24 -14.56 -0.11
C LEU A 149 -27.33 -15.34 -0.85
N ASP A 150 -27.88 -16.41 -0.27
CA ASP A 150 -28.96 -17.24 -0.84
C ASP A 150 -30.31 -16.53 -0.98
N VAL A 151 -30.48 -15.34 -0.39
CA VAL A 151 -31.65 -14.50 -0.66
C VAL A 151 -31.69 -14.00 -2.11
N ASP A 152 -30.55 -14.00 -2.79
CA ASP A 152 -30.47 -13.71 -4.22
C ASP A 152 -30.51 -15.02 -5.01
N HIS A 153 -31.52 -15.16 -5.87
CA HIS A 153 -31.73 -16.36 -6.69
C HIS A 153 -30.51 -16.76 -7.53
N ARG A 154 -29.64 -15.81 -7.88
CA ARG A 154 -28.42 -16.06 -8.64
C ARG A 154 -27.41 -16.95 -7.90
N MET A 155 -27.49 -17.01 -6.58
CA MET A 155 -26.61 -17.80 -5.71
C MET A 155 -27.12 -19.24 -5.49
N THR A 156 -28.31 -19.57 -5.98
CA THR A 156 -28.95 -20.87 -5.77
C THR A 156 -28.07 -22.01 -6.27
N GLY A 157 -27.77 -22.98 -5.41
CA GLY A 157 -26.93 -24.14 -5.74
C GLY A 157 -25.42 -23.85 -5.78
N HIS A 158 -25.02 -22.61 -5.57
CA HIS A 158 -23.62 -22.18 -5.60
C HIS A 158 -23.16 -21.52 -4.30
N PHE A 159 -23.99 -21.42 -3.28
CA PHE A 159 -23.66 -20.72 -2.04
C PHE A 159 -23.72 -21.62 -0.79
N LEU A 160 -22.63 -21.61 -0.02
CA LEU A 160 -22.48 -22.24 1.29
C LEU A 160 -22.39 -21.16 2.36
N HIS A 161 -23.42 -21.07 3.20
CA HIS A 161 -23.48 -20.15 4.32
C HIS A 161 -22.80 -20.73 5.56
N THR A 162 -21.78 -20.05 6.09
CA THR A 162 -21.15 -20.41 7.38
C THR A 162 -21.69 -19.54 8.51
N ALA A 163 -21.57 -20.02 9.75
CA ALA A 163 -21.89 -19.19 10.91
C ALA A 163 -20.69 -18.34 11.30
N THR A 164 -20.83 -17.01 11.28
CA THR A 164 -19.76 -16.02 11.57
C THR A 164 -18.92 -16.36 12.80
N GLU A 165 -19.57 -16.82 13.86
CA GLU A 165 -18.98 -17.11 15.17
C GLU A 165 -18.16 -18.40 15.23
N VAL A 166 -18.46 -19.33 14.33
CA VAL A 166 -17.94 -20.70 14.35
C VAL A 166 -16.93 -20.92 13.22
N GLY A 167 -17.13 -20.25 12.08
CA GLY A 167 -16.41 -20.55 10.86
C GLY A 167 -16.91 -21.82 10.19
N MET A 168 -16.08 -22.36 9.29
CA MET A 168 -16.38 -23.58 8.55
C MET A 168 -16.37 -24.83 9.46
N THR A 169 -17.43 -25.63 9.38
CA THR A 169 -17.65 -26.86 10.13
C THR A 169 -17.59 -28.11 9.23
N ASP A 170 -17.61 -29.30 9.85
CA ASP A 170 -17.62 -30.55 9.09
C ASP A 170 -18.93 -30.75 8.31
N ASP A 171 -20.06 -30.29 8.86
CA ASP A 171 -21.36 -30.31 8.20
C ASP A 171 -21.40 -29.39 6.97
N ASP A 172 -20.68 -28.26 7.03
CA ASP A 172 -20.54 -27.35 5.88
C ASP A 172 -19.78 -28.03 4.73
N VAL A 173 -18.75 -28.81 5.03
CA VAL A 173 -18.01 -29.58 4.00
C VAL A 173 -18.91 -30.65 3.38
N GLU A 174 -19.71 -31.36 4.17
CA GLU A 174 -20.65 -32.36 3.63
C GLU A 174 -21.74 -31.71 2.77
N THR A 175 -22.24 -30.55 3.21
CA THR A 175 -23.21 -29.74 2.46
C THR A 175 -22.62 -29.28 1.12
N ALA A 176 -21.39 -28.74 1.14
CA ALA A 176 -20.68 -28.36 -0.07
C ALA A 176 -20.48 -29.56 -1.00
N CYS A 177 -20.06 -30.71 -0.48
CA CYS A 177 -19.91 -31.94 -1.27
C CYS A 177 -21.22 -32.39 -1.91
N ALA A 178 -22.36 -32.20 -1.23
CA ALA A 178 -23.68 -32.50 -1.80
C ALA A 178 -24.06 -31.52 -2.92
N MET A 179 -23.80 -30.23 -2.75
CA MET A 179 -24.03 -29.20 -3.78
C MET A 179 -23.16 -29.45 -5.03
N LEU A 180 -21.88 -29.77 -4.85
CA LEU A 180 -20.96 -30.02 -5.96
C LEU A 180 -21.38 -31.18 -6.87
N LYS A 181 -22.17 -32.13 -6.36
CA LYS A 181 -22.73 -33.24 -7.17
C LYS A 181 -23.82 -32.77 -8.14
N THR A 182 -24.42 -31.60 -7.92
CA THR A 182 -25.44 -31.03 -8.81
C THR A 182 -24.83 -30.09 -9.84
N HIS A 183 -23.55 -29.74 -9.72
CA HIS A 183 -22.87 -28.86 -10.67
C HIS A 183 -22.71 -29.52 -12.05
N PRO A 184 -22.66 -28.73 -13.13
CA PRO A 184 -22.51 -29.25 -14.49
C PRO A 184 -21.24 -30.08 -14.66
N SER A 185 -21.29 -31.07 -15.56
CA SER A 185 -20.07 -31.80 -15.97
C SER A 185 -19.08 -30.86 -16.67
N PRO A 186 -17.79 -31.22 -16.77
CA PRO A 186 -16.80 -30.42 -17.48
C PRO A 186 -17.19 -30.09 -18.93
N GLU A 187 -17.83 -31.03 -19.63
CA GLU A 187 -18.30 -30.86 -21.01
C GLU A 187 -19.44 -29.84 -21.09
N ALA A 188 -20.43 -29.95 -20.19
CA ALA A 188 -21.53 -29.00 -20.12
C ALA A 188 -21.05 -27.59 -19.74
N ALA A 189 -20.08 -27.49 -18.83
CA ALA A 189 -19.45 -26.23 -18.45
C ALA A 189 -18.71 -25.60 -19.63
N TYR A 190 -17.99 -26.40 -20.43
CA TYR A 190 -17.32 -25.93 -21.65
C TYR A 190 -18.31 -25.39 -22.68
N GLU A 191 -19.40 -26.12 -22.95
CA GLU A 191 -20.44 -25.66 -23.87
C GLU A 191 -21.08 -24.34 -23.42
N ALA A 192 -21.39 -24.23 -22.12
CA ALA A 192 -21.93 -23.01 -21.52
C ALA A 192 -20.95 -21.83 -21.63
N ALA A 193 -19.66 -22.06 -21.38
CA ALA A 193 -18.65 -21.02 -21.50
C ALA A 193 -18.44 -20.55 -22.95
N VAL A 194 -18.45 -21.48 -23.92
CA VAL A 194 -18.38 -21.13 -25.35
C VAL A 194 -19.59 -20.29 -25.77
N LYS A 195 -20.79 -20.65 -25.28
CA LYS A 195 -21.99 -19.86 -25.51
C LYS A 195 -21.87 -18.45 -24.91
N ALA A 196 -21.36 -18.34 -23.68
CA ALA A 196 -21.17 -17.06 -22.99
C ALA A 196 -20.24 -16.10 -23.76
N LEU A 197 -19.20 -16.60 -24.43
CA LEU A 197 -18.33 -15.75 -25.27
C LEU A 197 -19.05 -15.05 -26.41
N THR A 198 -20.16 -15.64 -26.89
CA THR A 198 -20.97 -15.13 -27.98
C THR A 198 -22.26 -14.47 -27.52
N ASP A 199 -22.49 -14.39 -26.21
CA ASP A 199 -23.70 -13.78 -25.66
C ASP A 199 -23.63 -12.25 -25.77
N PRO A 200 -24.51 -11.61 -26.56
CA PRO A 200 -24.49 -10.17 -26.72
C PRO A 200 -24.83 -9.42 -25.43
N ALA A 201 -25.61 -10.01 -24.52
CA ALA A 201 -25.96 -9.37 -23.25
C ALA A 201 -24.75 -9.28 -22.32
N LEU A 202 -23.98 -10.37 -22.21
CA LEU A 202 -22.73 -10.37 -21.43
C LEU A 202 -21.70 -9.40 -22.01
N LYS A 203 -21.61 -9.33 -23.34
CA LYS A 203 -20.73 -8.37 -24.00
C LYS A 203 -21.14 -6.92 -23.80
N GLN A 204 -22.45 -6.64 -23.79
CA GLN A 204 -22.92 -5.30 -23.47
C GLN A 204 -22.62 -4.93 -22.01
N GLU A 205 -22.85 -5.85 -21.07
CA GLU A 205 -22.53 -5.61 -19.65
C GLU A 205 -21.03 -5.37 -19.44
N GLU A 206 -20.16 -6.14 -20.10
CA GLU A 206 -18.71 -5.96 -20.10
C GLU A 206 -18.33 -4.55 -20.59
N ILE A 207 -18.95 -4.08 -21.68
CA ILE A 207 -18.76 -2.71 -22.21
C ILE A 207 -19.21 -1.67 -21.17
N ASP A 208 -20.39 -1.82 -20.59
CA ASP A 208 -20.94 -0.88 -19.60
C ASP A 208 -20.04 -0.78 -18.36
N ILE A 209 -19.49 -1.91 -17.90
CA ILE A 209 -18.50 -1.95 -16.81
C ILE A 209 -17.25 -1.17 -17.20
N PHE A 210 -16.70 -1.41 -18.39
CA PHE A 210 -15.49 -0.72 -18.83
C PHE A 210 -15.70 0.77 -19.02
N MET A 211 -16.88 1.22 -19.47
CA MET A 211 -17.20 2.64 -19.58
C MET A 211 -17.14 3.33 -18.21
N VAL A 212 -17.81 2.79 -17.19
CA VAL A 212 -17.79 3.39 -15.85
C VAL A 212 -16.40 3.31 -15.22
N LEU A 213 -15.64 2.23 -15.45
CA LEU A 213 -14.25 2.15 -14.98
C LEU A 213 -13.36 3.19 -15.64
N GLN A 214 -13.53 3.43 -16.94
CA GLN A 214 -12.83 4.47 -17.67
C GLN A 214 -13.14 5.86 -17.07
N GLU A 215 -14.42 6.19 -16.86
CA GLU A 215 -14.82 7.46 -16.23
C GLU A 215 -14.20 7.65 -14.84
N ARG A 216 -14.21 6.60 -14.00
CA ARG A 216 -13.57 6.65 -12.67
C ARG A 216 -12.05 6.85 -12.76
N LEU A 217 -11.40 6.20 -13.72
CA LEU A 217 -9.96 6.35 -13.93
C LEU A 217 -9.61 7.75 -14.44
N GLU A 218 -10.38 8.30 -15.37
CA GLU A 218 -10.22 9.67 -15.87
C GLU A 218 -10.38 10.69 -14.72
N ALA A 219 -11.40 10.53 -13.86
CA ALA A 219 -11.59 11.37 -12.68
C ALA A 219 -10.41 11.26 -11.69
N LYS A 220 -9.89 10.04 -11.46
CA LYS A 220 -8.73 9.82 -10.58
C LYS A 220 -7.44 10.44 -11.16
N VAL A 221 -7.22 10.31 -12.47
CA VAL A 221 -6.09 10.93 -13.16
C VAL A 221 -6.17 12.45 -13.05
N ALA A 222 -7.34 13.03 -13.24
CA ALA A 222 -7.55 14.47 -13.08
C ALA A 222 -7.25 14.93 -11.64
N ALA A 223 -7.73 14.21 -10.63
CA ALA A 223 -7.47 14.52 -9.22
C ALA A 223 -5.97 14.45 -8.87
N ILE A 224 -5.29 13.35 -9.22
CA ILE A 224 -3.85 13.18 -8.97
C ILE A 224 -3.03 14.24 -9.71
N THR A 225 -3.44 14.61 -10.93
CA THR A 225 -2.76 15.66 -11.69
C THR A 225 -2.88 17.02 -10.99
N SER A 226 -4.05 17.32 -10.42
CA SER A 226 -4.25 18.54 -9.62
C SER A 226 -3.38 18.53 -8.35
N GLU A 227 -3.41 17.44 -7.59
CA GLU A 227 -2.58 17.27 -6.37
C GLU A 227 -1.08 17.38 -6.66
N LEU A 228 -0.63 16.81 -7.78
CA LEU A 228 0.76 16.91 -8.22
C LEU A 228 1.15 18.36 -8.56
N ALA A 229 0.27 19.09 -9.24
CA ALA A 229 0.50 20.49 -9.56
C ALA A 229 0.59 21.37 -8.30
N GLU A 230 -0.29 21.14 -7.31
CA GLU A 230 -0.26 21.81 -6.01
C GLU A 230 1.04 21.49 -5.25
N ALA A 231 1.43 20.22 -5.16
CA ALA A 231 2.66 19.80 -4.51
C ALA A 231 3.91 20.41 -5.20
N GLN A 232 3.92 20.49 -6.53
CA GLN A 232 5.00 21.13 -7.28
C GLN A 232 5.09 22.63 -7.00
N ALA A 233 3.95 23.33 -6.89
CA ALA A 233 3.92 24.74 -6.52
C ALA A 233 4.46 24.96 -5.10
N GLN A 234 4.07 24.12 -4.13
CA GLN A 234 4.56 24.19 -2.75
C GLN A 234 6.07 23.93 -2.66
N VAL A 235 6.59 22.95 -3.40
CA VAL A 235 8.03 22.67 -3.47
C VAL A 235 8.79 23.87 -4.05
N ALA A 236 8.25 24.54 -5.07
CA ALA A 236 8.86 25.73 -5.65
C ALA A 236 8.92 26.90 -4.64
N GLU A 237 7.84 27.12 -3.88
CA GLU A 237 7.77 28.14 -2.83
C GLU A 237 8.80 27.88 -1.71
N LEU A 238 8.81 26.67 -1.16
CA LEU A 238 9.76 26.27 -0.12
C LEU A 238 11.22 26.35 -0.59
N SER A 239 11.47 26.05 -1.87
CA SER A 239 12.80 26.20 -2.48
C SER A 239 13.23 27.67 -2.54
N ALA A 240 12.31 28.58 -2.89
CA ALA A 240 12.57 30.02 -2.90
C ALA A 240 12.82 30.56 -1.49
N GLU A 241 12.00 30.16 -0.51
CA GLU A 241 12.19 30.53 0.90
C GLU A 241 13.53 30.03 1.44
N ARG A 242 13.87 28.75 1.20
CA ARG A 242 15.17 28.17 1.58
C ARG A 242 16.33 28.96 0.99
N LYS A 243 16.22 29.41 -0.26
CA LYS A 243 17.25 30.22 -0.92
C LYS A 243 17.44 31.57 -0.21
N GLU A 244 16.34 32.23 0.16
CA GLU A 244 16.40 33.50 0.89
C GLU A 244 16.97 33.34 2.30
N LEU A 245 16.49 32.35 3.07
CA LEU A 245 17.04 32.03 4.39
C LEU A 245 18.54 31.70 4.33
N THR A 246 18.98 30.99 3.29
CA THR A 246 20.41 30.71 3.09
C THR A 246 21.20 32.00 2.85
N ARG A 247 20.66 32.94 2.07
CA ARG A 247 21.27 34.24 1.82
C ARG A 247 21.34 35.09 3.08
N GLU A 248 20.26 35.14 3.87
CA GLU A 248 20.24 35.85 5.16
C GLU A 248 21.26 35.26 6.14
N LEU A 249 21.34 33.93 6.23
CA LEU A 249 22.29 33.25 7.09
C LEU A 249 23.72 33.59 6.69
N GLN A 250 24.04 33.59 5.39
CA GLN A 250 25.34 34.00 4.88
C GLN A 250 25.67 35.45 5.21
N ALA A 251 24.70 36.37 5.06
CA ALA A 251 24.89 37.78 5.39
C ALA A 251 25.14 37.99 6.90
N LYS A 252 24.35 37.31 7.76
CA LYS A 252 24.56 37.32 9.22
C LYS A 252 25.91 36.74 9.60
N GLN A 253 26.31 35.64 8.98
CA GLN A 253 27.62 35.02 9.21
C GLN A 253 28.77 35.97 8.83
N GLN A 254 28.69 36.60 7.66
CA GLN A 254 29.67 37.59 7.22
C GLN A 254 29.75 38.79 8.17
N SER A 255 28.61 39.29 8.65
CA SER A 255 28.56 40.39 9.62
C SER A 255 29.20 40.00 10.96
N MET A 256 28.93 38.78 11.46
CA MET A 256 29.57 38.27 12.67
C MET A 256 31.08 38.11 12.49
N ASP A 257 31.53 37.61 11.34
CA ASP A 257 32.95 37.41 11.06
C ASP A 257 33.69 38.75 10.92
N ASP A 258 33.06 39.76 10.30
CA ASP A 258 33.60 41.14 10.27
C ASP A 258 33.71 41.74 11.68
N MET A 259 32.67 41.60 12.50
CA MET A 259 32.69 42.07 13.89
C MET A 259 33.79 41.38 14.71
N ARG A 260 33.91 40.06 14.58
CA ARG A 260 34.98 39.26 15.21
C ARG A 260 36.36 39.72 14.77
N TYR A 261 36.53 39.96 13.47
CA TYR A 261 37.77 40.47 12.91
C TYR A 261 38.14 41.83 13.51
N ARG A 262 37.21 42.80 13.54
CA ARG A 262 37.46 44.14 14.11
C ARG A 262 37.84 44.08 15.60
N LEU A 263 37.14 43.26 16.39
CA LEU A 263 37.48 43.03 17.79
C LEU A 263 38.88 42.43 17.94
N ALA A 264 39.23 41.45 17.09
CA ALA A 264 40.55 40.84 17.09
C ALA A 264 41.65 41.83 16.68
N VAL A 265 41.42 42.68 15.69
CA VAL A 265 42.35 43.76 15.30
C VAL A 265 42.61 44.66 16.52
N TYR A 266 41.55 45.15 17.17
CA TYR A 266 41.63 46.04 18.33
C TYR A 266 42.39 45.40 19.51
N ASP A 267 42.03 44.16 19.87
CA ASP A 267 42.67 43.46 20.99
C ASP A 267 44.13 43.12 20.72
N ASN A 268 44.48 42.74 19.48
CA ASN A 268 45.84 42.40 19.11
C ASN A 268 46.71 43.65 18.91
N ALA A 269 46.18 44.76 18.41
CA ALA A 269 46.94 46.01 18.26
C ALA A 269 47.46 46.52 19.62
N LYS A 270 46.72 46.27 20.71
CA LYS A 270 47.19 46.55 22.09
C LYS A 270 48.38 45.70 22.51
N ARG A 271 48.53 44.49 21.95
CA ARG A 271 49.53 43.49 22.35
C ARG A 271 50.74 43.46 21.43
N TYR A 272 50.56 43.85 20.16
CA TYR A 272 51.56 43.75 19.12
C TYR A 272 51.80 45.12 18.48
N PRO A 273 52.83 45.88 18.92
CA PRO A 273 53.11 47.23 18.41
C PRO A 273 53.28 47.31 16.89
N ALA A 274 53.81 46.27 16.26
CA ALA A 274 53.95 46.20 14.80
C ALA A 274 52.60 46.22 14.07
N LEU A 275 51.55 45.63 14.64
CA LEU A 275 50.20 45.68 14.09
C LEU A 275 49.59 47.09 14.22
N ALA A 276 49.82 47.77 15.35
CA ALA A 276 49.38 49.15 15.54
C ALA A 276 50.06 50.10 14.52
N ALA A 277 51.38 49.97 14.32
CA ALA A 277 52.11 50.75 13.34
C ALA A 277 51.63 50.47 11.89
N ALA A 278 51.30 49.21 11.58
CA ALA A 278 50.76 48.86 10.27
C ALA A 278 49.37 49.48 10.02
N LEU A 279 48.50 49.55 11.04
CA LEU A 279 47.18 50.21 10.94
C LEU A 279 47.31 51.72 10.71
N GLU A 280 48.25 52.40 11.38
CA GLU A 280 48.55 53.82 11.14
C GLU A 280 49.12 54.04 9.72
N LEU A 281 49.97 53.13 9.23
CA LEU A 281 50.47 53.20 7.86
C LEU A 281 49.35 53.00 6.83
N ALA A 282 48.41 52.09 7.11
CA ALA A 282 47.25 51.85 6.24
C ALA A 282 46.34 53.08 6.15
N SER A 283 46.12 53.80 7.26
CA SER A 283 45.27 55.01 7.30
C SER A 283 45.87 56.19 6.53
N ALA A 284 47.21 56.23 6.41
CA ALA A 284 47.93 57.25 5.66
C ALA A 284 48.04 56.98 4.15
N LYS A 285 47.60 55.81 3.68
CA LYS A 285 47.66 55.41 2.26
C LYS A 285 46.27 55.39 1.64
N THR A 286 46.20 55.55 0.32
CA THR A 286 44.95 55.49 -0.45
C THR A 286 45.10 54.60 -1.67
N GLY A 287 44.00 54.01 -2.13
CA GLY A 287 43.96 53.29 -3.39
C GLY A 287 44.63 51.91 -3.32
N PRO A 288 45.37 51.46 -4.36
CA PRO A 288 45.92 50.11 -4.43
C PRO A 288 46.89 49.76 -3.28
N GLU A 289 47.72 50.70 -2.85
CA GLU A 289 48.69 50.48 -1.77
C GLU A 289 48.00 50.17 -0.44
N GLN A 290 46.96 50.93 -0.11
CA GLN A 290 46.15 50.71 1.10
C GLN A 290 45.54 49.30 1.11
N ARG A 291 44.99 48.85 -0.03
CA ARG A 291 44.39 47.51 -0.15
C ARG A 291 45.40 46.38 0.09
N VAL A 292 46.65 46.55 -0.35
CA VAL A 292 47.71 45.56 -0.11
C VAL A 292 48.06 45.49 1.38
N ILE A 293 48.19 46.65 2.05
CA ILE A 293 48.48 46.72 3.48
C ILE A 293 47.31 46.12 4.29
N ASP A 294 46.06 46.48 3.97
CA ASP A 294 44.87 45.93 4.62
C ASP A 294 44.77 44.40 4.47
N ALA A 295 45.12 43.87 3.29
CA ALA A 295 45.16 42.43 3.06
C ALA A 295 46.22 41.73 3.93
N GLN A 296 47.40 42.34 4.09
CA GLN A 296 48.46 41.81 4.97
C GLN A 296 48.06 41.87 6.44
N ILE A 297 47.47 42.99 6.89
CA ILE A 297 46.93 43.15 8.25
C ILE A 297 45.86 42.09 8.52
N LYS A 298 44.94 41.87 7.57
CA LYS A 298 43.90 40.85 7.67
C LYS A 298 44.49 39.45 7.82
N SER A 299 45.44 39.09 6.96
CA SER A 299 46.13 37.80 7.03
C SER A 299 46.83 37.58 8.37
N PHE A 300 47.58 38.59 8.85
CA PHE A 300 48.28 38.52 10.13
C PHE A 300 47.32 38.33 11.32
N VAL A 301 46.21 39.08 11.37
CA VAL A 301 45.22 38.96 12.44
C VAL A 301 44.50 37.61 12.41
N VAL A 302 44.19 37.07 11.23
CA VAL A 302 43.61 35.73 11.09
C VAL A 302 44.56 34.68 11.69
N LEU A 303 45.85 34.73 11.36
CA LEU A 303 46.85 33.81 11.92
C LEU A 303 46.95 33.92 13.45
N LEU A 304 46.84 35.14 14.01
CA LEU A 304 46.80 35.32 15.47
C LEU A 304 45.55 34.71 16.10
N MET A 305 44.39 34.83 15.45
CA MET A 305 43.15 34.20 15.90
C MET A 305 43.24 32.68 15.86
N GLU A 306 43.73 32.10 14.76
CA GLU A 306 43.94 30.66 14.61
C GLU A 306 44.93 30.11 15.65
N ARG A 307 46.05 30.81 15.86
CA ARG A 307 47.02 30.47 16.90
C ARG A 307 46.36 30.43 18.28
N LYS A 308 45.50 31.40 18.61
CA LYS A 308 44.80 31.45 19.90
C LYS A 308 43.83 30.27 20.06
N GLU A 309 43.09 29.91 19.02
CA GLU A 309 42.19 28.75 19.04
C GLU A 309 42.96 27.43 19.16
N LEU A 310 44.06 27.25 18.42
CA LEU A 310 44.93 26.09 18.57
C LEU A 310 45.50 25.96 19.98
N GLN A 311 45.96 27.07 20.57
CA GLN A 311 46.42 27.08 21.96
C GLN A 311 45.30 26.70 22.94
N LYS A 312 44.06 27.13 22.70
CA LYS A 312 42.90 26.76 23.53
C LYS A 312 42.57 25.27 23.40
N ARG A 313 42.59 24.72 22.19
CA ARG A 313 42.38 23.29 21.93
C ARG A 313 43.44 22.43 22.61
N LEU A 314 44.73 22.76 22.41
CA LEU A 314 45.85 22.08 23.06
C LEU A 314 45.70 22.06 24.59
N ARG A 315 45.35 23.20 25.20
CA ARG A 315 45.09 23.28 26.65
C ARG A 315 43.88 22.45 27.08
N GLY A 316 42.86 22.33 26.24
CA GLY A 316 41.68 21.49 26.50
C GLY A 316 42.02 20.01 26.45
N GLU A 317 42.79 19.59 25.45
CA GLU A 317 43.25 18.19 25.31
C GLU A 317 44.20 17.78 26.44
N SER A 318 45.16 18.64 26.82
CA SER A 318 46.06 18.38 27.96
C SER A 318 45.32 18.25 29.30
N LYS A 319 44.11 18.82 29.43
CA LYS A 319 43.26 18.64 30.62
C LYS A 319 42.50 17.30 30.60
N LYS A 320 42.17 16.77 29.42
CA LYS A 320 41.49 15.47 29.27
C LYS A 320 42.44 14.29 29.40
N THR A 321 43.70 14.47 29.04
CA THR A 321 44.74 13.42 29.13
C THR A 321 45.46 13.38 30.47
N ARG A 322 45.08 14.22 31.44
CA ARG A 322 45.54 14.07 32.83
C ARG A 322 44.80 12.87 33.43
N PRO A 323 45.46 11.76 33.76
CA PRO A 323 44.80 10.64 34.43
C PRO A 323 44.23 11.15 35.76
N VAL A 324 43.00 10.75 36.06
CA VAL A 324 42.43 10.91 37.42
C VAL A 324 43.35 10.09 38.31
N ALA A 325 44.22 10.76 39.07
CA ALA A 325 45.01 10.11 40.08
C ALA A 325 44.03 9.60 41.16
N GLU A 326 44.00 8.27 41.33
CA GLU A 326 43.46 7.60 42.52
C GLU A 326 44.17 8.10 43.79
#